data_AF-A0AAV2GS44-F1
#
_entry.id   AF-A0AAV2GS44-F1
#
_cell.length_a   1.000
_cell.length_b   1.000
_cell.length_c   1.000
_cell.angle_alpha   90.00
_cell.angle_beta   90.00
_cell.angle_gamma   90.00
#
_symmetry.space_group_name_H-M   'P 1'
#
loop_
_entity.id
_entity.type
_entity.pdbx_description
1 polymer ?
#
loop_
_entity_poly.entity_id
_entity_poly.type
_entity_poly.pdbx_seq_one_letter_code
_entity_poly.pdbx_strand_id
1 'polypeptide(L)'
;MFKNKKLTTSSLIDYVTTKGREWAKAWTNAKLQIDFKPPLPRTEALIGWKPPASGWMKLNTDGAARMNSGVATTGGILRNSFGDWRGGF
;
A
#
# COMPACT_ATOMS: atom_id res chain seq x y z
N MET A 1 0.56 19.98 7.96
CA MET A 1 -0.50 21.02 8.01
C MET A 1 -1.87 20.35 7.93
N PHE A 2 -2.34 19.79 9.04
CA PHE A 2 -3.73 19.35 9.19
C PHE A 2 -4.24 19.94 10.49
N LYS A 3 -4.67 21.21 10.44
CA LYS A 3 -5.30 21.88 11.58
C LYS A 3 -6.80 21.62 11.51
N ASN A 4 -7.35 20.97 12.55
CA ASN A 4 -8.75 20.98 13.00
C ASN A 4 -9.83 21.27 11.93
N LYS A 5 -9.95 20.42 10.92
CA LYS A 5 -11.23 20.23 10.21
C LYS A 5 -11.79 18.88 10.62
N LYS A 6 -13.04 18.84 11.10
CA LYS A 6 -13.77 17.56 11.26
C LYS A 6 -13.78 16.88 9.90
N LEU A 7 -13.04 15.78 9.78
CA LEU A 7 -13.04 14.95 8.59
C LEU A 7 -14.44 14.35 8.45
N THR A 8 -15.15 14.75 7.41
CA THR A 8 -16.43 14.14 7.06
C THR A 8 -16.18 12.90 6.22
N THR A 9 -17.10 11.93 6.25
CA THR A 9 -17.04 10.74 5.40
C THR A 9 -16.85 11.11 3.92
N SER A 10 -17.55 12.14 3.44
CA SER A 10 -17.40 12.65 2.08
C SER A 10 -15.99 13.18 1.79
N SER A 11 -15.39 13.93 2.73
CA SER A 11 -14.03 14.45 2.54
C SER A 11 -12.97 13.34 2.49
N LEU A 12 -13.19 12.24 3.24
CA LEU A 12 -12.31 11.07 3.20
C LEU A 12 -12.47 10.31 1.88
N ILE A 13 -13.71 10.10 1.42
CA ILE A 13 -13.99 9.46 0.13
C ILE A 13 -13.37 10.27 -1.02
N ASP A 14 -13.54 11.59 -1.03
CA ASP A 14 -12.95 12.47 -2.04
C ASP A 14 -11.42 12.40 -2.03
N TYR A 15 -10.82 12.40 -0.84
CA TYR A 15 -9.38 12.27 -0.70
C TYR A 15 -8.86 10.95 -1.26
N VAL A 16 -9.44 9.82 -0.83
CA VAL A 16 -9.04 8.48 -1.28
C VAL A 16 -9.24 8.33 -2.78
N THR A 17 -10.39 8.76 -3.31
CA THR A 17 -10.69 8.66 -4.74
C THR A 17 -9.74 9.53 -5.56
N THR A 18 -9.41 10.73 -5.08
CA THR A 18 -8.46 11.62 -5.76
C THR A 18 -7.06 11.02 -5.76
N LYS A 19 -6.59 10.49 -4.62
CA LYS A 19 -5.29 9.79 -4.56
C LYS A 19 -5.25 8.54 -5.43
N GLY A 20 -6.34 7.77 -5.49
CA GLY A 20 -6.47 6.63 -6.39
C GLY A 20 -6.32 7.03 -7.87
N ARG A 21 -6.99 8.11 -8.29
CA ARG A 21 -6.88 8.64 -9.67
C ARG A 21 -5.49 9.19 -9.98
N GLU A 22 -4.89 9.94 -9.06
CA GLU A 22 -3.52 10.46 -9.20
C GLU A 22 -2.53 9.31 -9.35
N TRP A 23 -2.66 8.27 -8.52
CA TRP A 23 -1.83 7.06 -8.60
C TRP A 23 -2.03 6.34 -9.93
N ALA A 24 -3.27 6.14 -10.38
CA ALA A 24 -3.55 5.48 -11.65
C ALA A 24 -2.94 6.25 -12.84
N LYS A 25 -3.04 7.58 -12.84
CA LYS A 25 -2.40 8.43 -13.86
C LYS A 25 -0.87 8.32 -13.81
N ALA A 26 -0.28 8.38 -12.61
CA ALA A 26 1.16 8.24 -12.42
C ALA A 26 1.65 6.86 -12.88
N TRP A 27 0.89 5.80 -12.59
CA TRP A 27 1.17 4.44 -13.02
C TRP A 27 1.15 4.30 -14.55
N THR A 28 0.13 4.84 -15.22
CA THR A 28 0.07 4.82 -16.70
C THR A 28 1.27 5.53 -17.32
N ASN A 29 1.63 6.71 -16.80
CA ASN A 29 2.79 7.45 -17.29
C ASN A 29 4.12 6.73 -17.01
N ALA A 30 4.26 6.13 -15.83
CA ALA A 30 5.44 5.33 -15.49
C ALA A 30 5.54 4.07 -16.36
N LYS A 31 4.40 3.42 -16.66
CA LYS A 31 4.35 2.25 -17.54
C LYS A 31 4.80 2.58 -18.96
N LEU A 32 4.33 3.70 -19.52
CA LEU A 32 4.82 4.20 -20.81
C LEU A 32 6.35 4.37 -20.78
N GLN A 33 6.91 4.96 -19.72
CA GLN A 33 8.37 5.10 -19.61
C GLN A 33 9.11 3.76 -19.41
N ILE A 34 8.51 2.79 -18.72
CA ILE A 34 9.07 1.45 -18.52
C ILE A 34 9.13 0.69 -19.86
N ASP A 35 8.09 0.77 -20.69
CA ASP A 35 8.03 0.10 -21.98
C ASP A 35 9.11 0.61 -22.95
N PHE A 36 9.59 1.85 -22.77
CA PHE A 36 10.68 2.44 -23.56
C PHE A 36 12.06 2.41 -22.88
N LYS A 37 12.15 1.97 -21.61
CA LYS A 37 13.43 1.87 -20.89
C LYS A 37 14.00 0.46 -21.07
N PRO A 38 15.29 0.30 -21.43
CA PRO A 38 15.90 -1.02 -21.42
C PRO A 38 15.75 -1.63 -20.02
N PRO A 39 15.49 -2.95 -19.90
CA PRO A 39 15.34 -3.59 -18.61
C PRO A 39 16.54 -3.26 -17.74
N LEU A 40 16.29 -2.74 -16.53
CA LEU A 40 17.34 -2.69 -15.55
C LEU A 40 17.84 -4.12 -15.31
N PRO A 41 19.15 -4.33 -15.10
CA PRO A 41 19.66 -5.64 -14.75
C PRO A 41 18.89 -6.15 -13.54
N ARG A 42 18.33 -7.37 -13.65
CA ARG A 42 17.74 -8.05 -12.50
C ARG A 42 18.86 -8.28 -11.48
N THR A 43 18.77 -7.61 -10.35
CA THR A 43 19.65 -7.86 -9.21
C THR A 43 18.91 -8.73 -8.21
N GLU A 44 19.47 -9.90 -7.92
CA GLU A 44 19.00 -10.72 -6.81
C GLU A 44 19.66 -10.20 -5.52
N ALA A 45 18.85 -9.94 -4.50
CA ALA A 45 19.32 -9.51 -3.20
C ALA A 45 18.71 -10.42 -2.13
N LEU A 46 19.54 -10.87 -1.20
CA LEU A 46 19.08 -11.58 -0.01
C LEU A 46 18.46 -10.57 0.96
N ILE A 47 17.14 -10.47 0.97
CA ILE A 47 16.42 -9.60 1.91
C ILE A 47 16.04 -10.42 3.15
N GLY A 48 16.78 -10.20 4.23
CA GLY A 48 16.45 -10.71 5.55
C GLY A 48 15.45 -9.81 6.27
N TRP A 49 14.34 -10.37 6.73
CA TRP A 49 13.39 -9.63 7.56
C TRP A 49 14.00 -9.32 8.92
N LYS A 50 14.08 -8.04 9.29
CA LYS A 50 14.41 -7.60 10.65
C LYS A 50 13.12 -7.22 11.41
N PRO A 51 13.05 -7.46 12.73
CA PRO A 51 11.96 -6.92 13.55
C PRO A 51 12.00 -5.38 13.50
N PRO A 52 10.83 -4.71 13.61
CA PRO A 52 10.79 -3.26 13.67
C PRO A 52 11.39 -2.78 15.00
N ALA A 53 11.88 -1.54 15.03
CA ALA A 53 12.43 -0.96 16.26
C ALA A 53 11.40 -0.96 17.41
N SER A 54 11.89 -0.93 18.65
CA SER A 54 11.00 -0.84 19.83
C SER A 54 10.07 0.38 19.73
N GLY A 55 8.81 0.22 20.13
CA GLY A 55 7.77 1.24 19.98
C GLY A 55 7.11 1.33 18.59
N TRP A 56 7.65 0.66 17.57
CA TRP A 56 7.03 0.63 16.25
C TRP A 56 6.03 -0.52 16.10
N MET A 57 5.06 -0.33 15.20
CA MET A 57 4.15 -1.37 14.75
C MET A 57 4.49 -1.79 13.31
N LYS A 58 4.41 -3.09 13.05
CA LYS A 58 4.48 -3.67 11.71
C LYS A 58 3.06 -3.88 11.18
N LEU A 59 2.81 -3.38 9.98
CA LEU A 59 1.61 -3.72 9.20
C LEU A 59 2.00 -4.74 8.14
N ASN A 60 1.35 -5.89 8.14
CA ASN A 60 1.38 -6.83 7.02
C ASN A 60 0.01 -6.79 6.34
N THR A 61 -0.02 -6.52 5.04
CA THR A 61 -1.23 -6.57 4.23
C THR A 61 -1.09 -7.62 3.15
N ASP A 62 -2.18 -8.32 2.85
CA ASP A 62 -2.26 -9.19 1.69
C ASP A 62 -3.61 -8.99 0.99
N GLY A 63 -3.69 -9.44 -0.26
CA GLY A 63 -4.90 -9.33 -1.05
C GLY A 63 -4.93 -10.34 -2.18
N ALA A 64 -6.15 -10.74 -2.52
CA ALA A 64 -6.42 -11.62 -3.64
C ALA A 64 -7.42 -10.94 -4.57
N ALA A 65 -7.15 -11.01 -5.87
CA ALA A 65 -8.06 -10.53 -6.90
C ALA A 65 -8.40 -11.66 -7.87
N ARG A 66 -9.68 -11.85 -8.14
CA ARG A 66 -10.20 -12.75 -9.18
C ARG A 66 -10.49 -11.94 -10.42
N MET A 67 -9.63 -12.07 -11.42
CA MET A 67 -9.65 -11.26 -12.65
C MET A 67 -10.92 -11.47 -13.47
N ASN A 68 -11.46 -12.70 -13.47
CA ASN A 68 -12.67 -13.05 -14.21
C ASN A 68 -13.97 -12.50 -13.59
N SER A 69 -14.02 -12.34 -12.27
CA SER A 69 -15.20 -11.83 -11.57
C SER A 69 -15.09 -10.35 -11.22
N GLY A 70 -13.93 -9.73 -11.39
CA GLY A 70 -13.65 -8.35 -10.96
C GLY A 70 -13.71 -8.16 -9.44
N VAL A 71 -13.67 -9.25 -8.67
CA VAL A 71 -13.76 -9.21 -7.20
C VAL A 71 -12.36 -9.22 -6.62
N ALA A 72 -12.11 -8.33 -5.67
CA ALA A 72 -10.89 -8.33 -4.87
C ALA A 72 -11.24 -8.32 -3.38
N THR A 73 -10.42 -9.02 -2.60
CA THR A 73 -10.46 -9.02 -1.13
C THR A 73 -9.08 -8.66 -0.61
N THR A 74 -9.03 -7.96 0.52
CA THR A 74 -7.79 -7.66 1.22
C THR A 74 -7.94 -7.98 2.69
N GLY A 75 -6.83 -8.24 3.34
CA GLY A 75 -6.74 -8.32 4.78
C GLY A 75 -5.45 -7.71 5.28
N GLY A 76 -5.43 -7.37 6.56
CA GLY A 76 -4.25 -6.81 7.21
C GLY A 76 -4.12 -7.24 8.66
N ILE A 77 -2.86 -7.31 9.12
CA ILE A 77 -2.52 -7.56 10.52
C ILE A 77 -1.51 -6.52 11.00
N LEU A 78 -1.81 -5.93 12.16
CA LEU A 78 -0.93 -5.06 12.91
C LEU A 78 -0.26 -5.86 14.01
N ARG A 79 1.08 -5.80 14.08
CA ARG A 79 1.89 -6.43 15.12
C ARG A 79 2.79 -5.40 15.80
N ASN A 80 3.02 -5.53 17.11
CA ASN A 80 4.01 -4.71 17.79
C ASN A 80 5.45 -5.21 17.49
N SER A 81 6.45 -4.55 18.08
CA SER A 81 7.87 -4.94 17.96
C SER A 81 8.24 -6.29 18.60
N PHE A 82 7.41 -6.80 19.50
CA PHE A 82 7.53 -8.15 20.08
C PHE A 82 6.85 -9.22 19.20
N GLY A 83 6.12 -8.82 18.16
CA GLY A 83 5.37 -9.71 17.30
C GLY A 83 3.93 -9.96 17.74
N ASP A 84 3.49 -9.38 18.85
CA ASP A 84 2.11 -9.55 19.35
C ASP A 84 1.11 -8.91 18.41
N TRP A 85 -0.01 -9.60 18.21
CA TRP A 85 -1.15 -9.07 17.48
C TRP A 85 -1.74 -7.84 18.18
N ARG A 86 -2.02 -6.78 17.40
CA ARG A 86 -2.62 -5.53 17.86
C ARG A 86 -3.94 -5.19 17.17
N GLY A 87 -4.28 -5.88 16.09
CA GLY A 87 -5.48 -5.62 15.32
C GLY A 87 -5.38 -6.13 13.88
N GLY A 88 -6.51 -6.13 13.17
CA GLY A 88 -6.58 -6.48 11.76
C GLY A 88 -7.85 -5.93 11.10
N PHE A 89 -7.91 -6.05 9.78
CA PHE A 89 -9.06 -5.70 8.95
C PHE A 89 -9.18 -6.70 7.80
#